data_AF-A0A351FCI3-F1
#
_entry.id   AF-A0A351FCI3-F1
#
_cell.length_a   1.000
_cell.length_b   1.000
_cell.length_c   1.000
_cell.angle_alpha   90.00
_cell.angle_beta   90.00
_cell.angle_gamma   90.00
#
_symmetry.space_group_name_H-M   'P 1'
#
loop_
_entity.id
_entity.type
_entity.pdbx_description
1 polymer ?
#
loop_
_entity_poly.entity_id
_entity_poly.type
_entity_poly.pdbx_seq_one_letter_code
_entity_poly.pdbx_strand_id
1 'polypeptide(L)'
;NLLTGDSSAAPRYIEARLTPFALEVVFSPKVTDWAASYDGRNKEPITFPVKFPLLLAQGAEGIAVGLSTKILPHNFNEILDAMIDALRKNPVNLLPDFPQ
;
A
#
# COMPACT_ATOMS: atom_id res chain seq x y z
N ASN A 1 -5.60 -18.02 -7.29
CA ASN A 1 -6.07 -17.59 -8.63
C ASN A 1 -7.43 -16.95 -8.43
N LEU A 2 -7.57 -15.67 -8.79
CA LEU A 2 -8.80 -14.90 -8.55
C LEU A 2 -10.00 -15.46 -9.33
N LEU A 3 -9.76 -16.06 -10.49
CA LEU A 3 -10.80 -16.57 -11.38
C LEU A 3 -11.24 -17.99 -11.01
N THR A 4 -10.32 -18.83 -10.54
CA THR A 4 -10.60 -20.25 -10.22
C THR A 4 -10.73 -20.54 -8.73
N GLY A 5 -10.25 -19.63 -7.87
CA GLY A 5 -10.19 -19.82 -6.42
C GLY A 5 -8.99 -20.65 -5.93
N ASP A 6 -8.13 -21.15 -6.83
CA ASP A 6 -7.00 -22.01 -6.43
C ASP A 6 -6.01 -21.29 -5.50
N SER A 7 -5.54 -21.97 -4.46
CA SER A 7 -4.50 -21.45 -3.58
C SER A 7 -3.16 -21.30 -4.30
N SER A 8 -2.33 -20.36 -3.85
CA SER A 8 -0.93 -20.28 -4.25
C SER A 8 -0.16 -21.55 -3.87
N ALA A 9 0.90 -21.85 -4.61
CA ALA A 9 1.81 -22.95 -4.29
C ALA A 9 2.54 -22.74 -2.95
N ALA A 10 3.09 -23.81 -2.37
CA ALA A 10 3.82 -23.73 -1.12
C ALA A 10 5.06 -22.79 -1.26
N PRO A 11 5.43 -22.03 -0.20
CA PRO A 11 6.52 -21.05 -0.25
C PRO A 11 7.85 -21.56 -0.81
N ARG A 12 8.16 -22.85 -0.58
CA ARG A 12 9.39 -23.51 -1.10
C ARG A 12 9.44 -23.65 -2.63
N TYR A 13 8.35 -23.36 -3.34
CA TYR A 13 8.25 -23.45 -4.80
C TYR A 13 8.07 -22.09 -5.48
N ILE A 14 8.01 -20.99 -4.72
CA ILE A 14 7.76 -19.65 -5.27
C ILE A 14 8.94 -18.73 -4.98
N GLU A 15 9.25 -17.88 -5.95
CA GLU A 15 10.20 -16.80 -5.81
C GLU A 15 9.47 -15.47 -5.98
N ALA A 16 9.88 -14.46 -5.21
CA ALA A 16 9.29 -13.12 -5.27
C ALA A 16 10.39 -12.07 -5.26
N ARG A 17 10.14 -10.97 -5.97
CA ARG A 17 11.00 -9.79 -5.97
C ARG A 17 10.14 -8.53 -5.98
N LEU A 18 10.71 -7.43 -5.49
CA LEU A 18 10.06 -6.13 -5.56
C LEU A 18 9.92 -5.68 -7.02
N THR A 19 8.81 -4.99 -7.32
CA THR A 19 8.66 -4.29 -8.58
C THR A 19 9.55 -3.05 -8.60
N PRO A 20 9.99 -2.57 -9.79
CA PRO A 20 10.73 -1.32 -9.90
C PRO A 20 10.01 -0.14 -9.21
N PHE A 21 8.69 -0.08 -9.35
CA PHE A 21 7.84 0.92 -8.70
C PHE A 21 7.96 0.87 -7.16
N ALA A 22 7.90 -0.31 -6.54
CA ALA A 22 8.01 -0.44 -5.09
C ALA A 22 9.35 0.08 -4.56
N LEU A 23 10.44 -0.17 -5.29
CA LEU A 23 11.78 0.31 -4.92
C LEU A 23 11.86 1.85 -4.92
N GLU A 24 11.21 2.50 -5.88
CA GLU A 24 11.22 3.96 -6.00
C GLU A 24 10.27 4.65 -5.01
N VAL A 25 9.15 4.02 -4.70
CA VAL A 25 8.03 4.66 -3.98
C VAL A 25 8.04 4.41 -2.47
N VAL A 26 8.43 3.22 -2.02
CA VAL A 26 8.26 2.80 -0.61
C VAL A 26 9.48 3.14 0.25
N PHE A 27 10.68 3.02 -0.32
CA PHE A 27 11.91 3.07 0.46
C PHE A 27 12.62 4.42 0.32
N SER A 28 12.94 5.04 1.46
CA SER A 28 13.82 6.21 1.51
C SER A 28 14.60 6.23 2.83
N PRO A 29 15.71 5.49 2.94
CA PRO A 29 16.43 5.27 4.21
C PRO A 29 16.87 6.55 4.93
N LYS A 30 17.09 7.64 4.18
CA LYS A 30 17.53 8.94 4.71
C LYS A 30 16.48 9.66 5.55
N VAL A 31 15.19 9.35 5.34
CA VAL A 31 14.06 10.01 6.00
C VAL A 31 13.15 9.01 6.74
N THR A 32 13.53 7.74 6.76
CA THR A 32 12.82 6.70 7.50
C THR A 32 13.18 6.77 8.97
N ASP A 33 12.17 6.80 9.83
CA ASP A 33 12.33 6.65 11.28
C ASP A 33 12.44 5.18 11.64
N TRP A 34 13.47 4.84 12.43
CA TRP A 34 13.82 3.46 12.77
C TRP A 34 13.61 3.19 14.25
N ALA A 35 12.96 2.06 14.56
CA ALA A 35 12.84 1.50 15.89
C ALA A 35 13.62 0.19 15.99
N ALA A 36 13.96 -0.25 17.21
CA ALA A 36 14.53 -1.58 17.42
C ALA A 36 13.48 -2.67 17.15
N SER A 37 13.90 -3.80 16.60
CA SER A 37 13.06 -5.00 16.45
C SER A 37 12.65 -5.54 17.83
N TYR A 38 11.66 -6.44 17.85
CA TYR A 38 11.13 -7.01 19.10
C TYR A 38 12.22 -7.67 19.98
N ASP A 39 13.24 -8.28 19.36
CA ASP A 39 14.37 -8.92 20.04
C ASP A 39 15.59 -8.00 20.22
N GLY A 40 15.47 -6.74 19.80
CA GLY A 40 16.50 -5.70 19.90
C GLY A 40 17.71 -5.89 18.99
N ARG A 41 17.73 -6.93 18.13
CA ARG A 41 18.90 -7.25 17.30
C ARG A 41 18.97 -6.44 16.02
N ASN A 42 17.82 -6.02 15.50
CA ASN A 42 17.70 -5.31 14.22
C ASN A 42 17.00 -3.97 14.41
N LYS A 43 16.99 -3.18 13.34
CA LYS A 43 16.16 -1.98 13.23
C LYS A 43 15.11 -2.17 12.17
N GLU A 44 13.89 -1.76 12.50
CA GLU A 44 12.72 -1.84 11.62
C GLU A 44 12.14 -0.43 11.44
N PRO A 45 11.61 -0.10 10.25
CA PRO A 45 10.97 1.18 10.02
C PRO A 45 9.66 1.25 10.82
N ILE A 46 9.42 2.37 11.51
CA ILE A 46 8.13 2.61 12.19
C ILE A 46 7.03 2.76 11.13
N THR A 47 7.32 3.52 10.08
CA THR A 47 6.50 3.66 8.88
C THR A 47 7.40 3.81 7.66
N PHE A 48 6.87 3.46 6.49
CA PHE A 48 7.53 3.77 5.23
C PHE A 48 7.18 5.19 4.77
N PRO A 49 8.15 5.99 4.31
CA PRO A 49 7.91 7.31 3.72
C PRO A 49 7.41 7.16 2.28
N VAL A 50 6.18 6.67 2.12
CA VAL A 50 5.60 6.33 0.82
C VAL A 50 5.31 7.59 0.00
N LYS A 51 5.85 7.67 -1.22
CA LYS A 51 5.71 8.84 -2.11
C LYS A 51 4.38 8.91 -2.87
N PHE A 52 3.59 7.84 -2.82
CA PHE A 52 2.31 7.68 -3.51
C PHE A 52 1.31 7.06 -2.53
N PRO A 53 0.02 7.48 -2.52
CA PRO A 53 -0.96 6.99 -1.56
C PRO A 53 -1.41 5.55 -1.88
N LEU A 54 -0.54 4.60 -1.55
CA LEU A 54 -0.75 3.15 -1.76
C LEU A 54 -2.02 2.64 -1.09
N LEU A 55 -2.41 3.21 0.06
CA LEU A 55 -3.62 2.84 0.78
C LEU A 55 -4.88 3.01 -0.09
N LEU A 56 -4.98 4.09 -0.86
CA LEU A 56 -6.13 4.33 -1.73
C LEU A 56 -6.08 3.46 -2.98
N ALA A 57 -4.90 3.21 -3.52
CA ALA A 57 -4.73 2.39 -4.71
C ALA A 57 -5.04 0.91 -4.46
N GLN A 58 -4.63 0.38 -3.30
CA GLN A 58 -4.82 -1.05 -2.97
C GLN A 58 -6.08 -1.29 -2.14
N GLY A 59 -6.57 -0.28 -1.43
CA GLY A 59 -7.57 -0.46 -0.40
C GLY A 59 -7.00 -1.13 0.85
N ALA A 60 -7.88 -1.31 1.84
CA ALA A 60 -7.58 -2.05 3.06
C ALA A 60 -8.88 -2.59 3.67
N GLU A 61 -8.83 -3.81 4.19
CA GLU A 61 -9.93 -4.41 4.93
C GLU A 61 -9.39 -5.00 6.22
N GLY A 62 -10.08 -4.73 7.34
CA GLY A 62 -9.64 -5.18 8.65
C GLY A 62 -10.75 -5.14 9.68
N ILE A 63 -10.68 -6.09 10.62
CA ILE A 63 -11.57 -6.17 11.78
C ILE A 63 -10.67 -6.19 13.01
N ALA A 64 -10.87 -5.20 13.88
CA ALA A 64 -10.22 -5.12 15.18
C ALA A 64 -11.26 -5.29 16.29
N VAL A 65 -10.83 -5.21 17.55
CA VAL A 65 -11.75 -5.34 18.69
C VAL A 65 -12.68 -4.12 18.72
N GLY A 66 -13.96 -4.34 18.39
CA GLY A 66 -15.00 -3.31 18.38
C GLY A 66 -14.99 -2.37 17.17
N LEU A 67 -14.16 -2.62 16.16
CA LEU A 67 -13.99 -1.76 14.98
C LEU A 67 -13.88 -2.60 13.71
N SER A 68 -14.42 -2.08 12.60
CA SER A 68 -14.16 -2.62 11.27
C SER A 68 -13.80 -1.47 10.31
N THR A 69 -13.03 -1.79 9.28
CA THR A 69 -12.63 -0.81 8.26
C THR A 69 -12.63 -1.49 6.91
N LYS A 70 -13.18 -0.77 5.92
CA LYS A 70 -13.14 -1.15 4.50
C LYS A 70 -12.88 0.08 3.66
N ILE A 71 -11.70 0.13 3.05
CA ILE A 71 -11.29 1.13 2.07
C ILE A 71 -11.22 0.41 0.73
N LEU A 72 -12.01 0.89 -0.23
CA LEU A 72 -12.05 0.33 -1.57
C LEU A 72 -10.85 0.82 -2.39
N PRO A 73 -10.34 0.01 -3.34
CA PRO A 73 -9.29 0.45 -4.26
C PRO A 73 -9.80 1.54 -5.20
N HIS A 74 -8.89 2.36 -5.71
CA HIS A 74 -9.15 3.44 -6.66
C HIS A 74 -8.14 3.38 -7.81
N ASN A 75 -8.47 4.02 -8.93
CA ASN A 75 -7.61 4.04 -10.09
C ASN A 75 -6.31 4.81 -9.84
N PHE A 76 -5.19 4.29 -10.32
CA PHE A 76 -3.87 4.91 -10.14
C PHE A 76 -3.79 6.33 -10.70
N ASN A 77 -4.33 6.57 -11.90
CA ASN A 77 -4.24 7.88 -12.54
C ASN A 77 -5.17 8.90 -11.88
N GLU A 78 -6.39 8.49 -11.53
CA GLU A 78 -7.35 9.37 -10.84
C GLU A 78 -6.84 9.80 -9.46
N ILE A 79 -6.11 8.93 -8.77
CA ILE A 79 -5.42 9.28 -7.52
C ILE A 79 -4.41 10.42 -7.76
N LEU A 80 -3.64 10.38 -8.85
CA LEU A 80 -2.65 11.43 -9.14
C LEU A 80 -3.33 12.76 -9.45
N ASP A 81 -4.39 12.75 -10.26
CA ASP A 81 -5.18 13.93 -10.56
C ASP A 81 -5.80 14.52 -9.28
N ALA A 82 -6.37 13.66 -8.44
CA ALA A 82 -6.91 14.02 -7.13
C ALA A 82 -5.84 14.62 -6.19
N MET A 83 -4.61 14.11 -6.20
CA MET A 83 -3.50 14.69 -5.43
C MET A 83 -3.14 16.08 -5.91
N ILE A 84 -3.09 16.30 -7.23
CA ILE A 84 -2.82 17.61 -7.83
C ILE A 84 -3.91 18.61 -7.44
N ASP A 85 -5.18 18.20 -7.52
CA ASP A 85 -6.31 19.03 -7.13
C ASP A 85 -6.35 19.33 -5.63
N ALA A 86 -6.04 18.35 -4.78
CA ALA A 86 -5.92 18.55 -3.34
C ALA A 86 -4.84 19.59 -3.00
N LEU A 87 -3.68 19.52 -3.66
CA LEU A 87 -2.60 20.49 -3.49
C LEU A 87 -2.98 21.90 -3.96
N ARG A 88 -3.83 21.98 -5.00
CA ARG A 88 -4.38 23.25 -5.53
C ARG A 88 -5.58 23.77 -4.74
N LYS A 89 -6.07 23.03 -3.73
CA LYS A 89 -7.29 23.32 -2.97
C LYS A 89 -8.57 23.31 -3.81
N ASN A 90 -8.57 22.53 -4.89
CA ASN A 90 -9.75 22.24 -5.67
C ASN A 90 -10.60 21.14 -4.98
N PRO A 91 -11.91 21.07 -5.25
CA PRO A 91 -12.72 19.96 -4.79
C PRO A 91 -12.25 18.65 -5.43
N VAL A 92 -11.99 17.64 -4.61
CA VAL A 92 -11.56 16.31 -5.07
C VAL A 92 -12.77 15.40 -5.18
N ASN A 93 -12.94 14.78 -6.35
CA ASN A 93 -13.92 13.73 -6.59
C ASN A 93 -13.20 12.46 -7.04
N LEU A 94 -13.11 11.48 -6.14
CA LEU A 94 -12.41 10.22 -6.37
C LEU A 94 -13.39 9.06 -6.11
N LEU A 95 -13.52 8.16 -7.08
CA LEU A 95 -14.47 7.04 -7.01
C LEU A 95 -13.73 5.69 -6.98
N PRO A 96 -14.27 4.69 -6.28
CA PRO A 96 -13.67 3.36 -6.28
C PRO A 96 -13.57 2.75 -7.68
N ASP A 97 -12.46 2.05 -7.94
CA ASP A 97 -12.22 1.31 -9.17
C ASP A 97 -11.71 -0.09 -8.83
N PHE A 98 -12.16 -1.09 -9.57
CA PHE A 98 -11.92 -2.50 -9.27
C PHE A 98 -11.12 -3.15 -10.39
N PRO A 99 -10.11 -3.98 -10.07
CA PRO A 99 -9.38 -4.74 -11.08
C PRO A 99 -10.34 -5.66 -11.83
N GLN A 100 -10.29 -5.60 -13.17
CA GLN A 100 -11.01 -6.51 -14.07
C GLN A 100 -10.33 -7.88 -14.14
#